data_AF-A0A9X0TDB2-F1
#
_entry.id   AF-A0A9X0TDB2-F1
#
_cell.length_a   1.000
_cell.length_b   1.000
_cell.length_c   1.000
_cell.angle_alpha   90.00
_cell.angle_beta   90.00
_cell.angle_gamma   90.00
#
_symmetry.space_group_name_H-M   'P 1'
#
loop_
_entity.id
_entity.type
_entity.pdbx_description
1 polymer ?
#
loop_
_entity_poly.entity_id
_entity_poly.type
_entity_poly.pdbx_seq_one_letter_code
_entity_poly.pdbx_strand_id
1 'polypeptide(L)'
;MAARSHTVEPSRLAYGAWCHATDKQIGEGDIRASYSADRIGMGQPIRKPFRYAGELWVCVGTGPSGAEAYRLVHASVFDGTARTYHDRCSDGDHARGDPAGFYDGIIVHHAGRDLVMAGPPVMFVAGEESQLSLF
;
A
#
# COMPACT_ATOMS: atom_id res chain seq x y z
N MET A 1 -13.70 -15.27 0.99
CA MET A 1 -14.15 -13.86 0.95
C MET A 1 -13.47 -13.23 -0.26
N ALA A 2 -14.21 -12.62 -1.19
CA ALA A 2 -13.57 -11.99 -2.35
C ALA A 2 -12.78 -10.77 -1.87
N ALA A 3 -11.47 -10.75 -2.11
CA ALA A 3 -10.66 -9.55 -1.87
C ALA A 3 -11.26 -8.40 -2.67
N ARG A 4 -11.54 -7.27 -2.01
CA ARG A 4 -11.98 -6.06 -2.71
C ARG A 4 -10.88 -5.67 -3.69
N SER A 5 -11.24 -5.41 -4.94
CA SER A 5 -10.28 -4.98 -5.95
C SER A 5 -10.70 -3.65 -6.58
N HIS A 6 -9.69 -2.89 -6.99
CA HIS A 6 -9.84 -1.65 -7.74
C HIS A 6 -9.02 -1.73 -9.01
N THR A 7 -9.67 -1.46 -10.12
CA THR A 7 -9.04 -1.34 -11.43
C THR A 7 -8.40 0.04 -11.55
N VAL A 8 -7.13 0.09 -11.96
CA VAL A 8 -6.37 1.33 -12.15
C VAL A 8 -5.61 1.30 -13.47
N GLU A 9 -5.22 2.48 -13.95
CA GLU A 9 -4.33 2.61 -15.11
C GLU A 9 -3.07 1.75 -14.95
N PRO A 10 -2.69 0.92 -15.94
CA PRO A 10 -1.53 0.03 -15.85
C PRO A 10 -0.23 0.76 -15.50
N SER A 11 -0.08 2.01 -15.95
CA SER A 11 1.06 2.87 -15.65
C SER A 11 1.27 3.12 -14.15
N ARG A 12 0.22 3.06 -13.34
CA ARG A 12 0.31 3.20 -11.87
C ARG A 12 0.92 1.99 -11.17
N LEU A 13 0.88 0.83 -11.83
CA LEU A 13 1.47 -0.43 -11.38
C LEU A 13 2.81 -0.73 -12.06
N ALA A 14 3.30 0.17 -12.94
CA ALA A 14 4.52 -0.04 -13.70
C ALA A 14 5.73 -0.25 -12.78
N TYR A 15 6.57 -1.21 -13.15
CA TYR A 15 7.79 -1.56 -12.42
C TYR A 15 8.87 -0.47 -12.54
N GLY A 16 8.77 0.37 -13.57
CA GLY A 16 9.84 1.24 -14.00
C GLY A 16 11.05 0.46 -14.53
N ALA A 17 12.08 1.21 -14.92
CA ALA A 17 13.38 0.68 -15.30
C ALA A 17 14.48 1.40 -14.52
N TRP A 18 15.49 0.64 -14.09
CA TRP A 18 16.66 1.23 -13.48
C TRP A 18 17.48 1.97 -14.54
N CYS A 19 17.73 3.26 -14.32
CA CYS A 19 18.55 4.08 -15.18
C CYS A 19 19.95 4.26 -14.57
N HIS A 20 20.94 3.56 -15.12
CA HIS A 20 22.34 3.66 -14.67
C HIS A 20 22.94 5.07 -14.83
N ALA A 21 22.45 5.87 -15.78
CA ALA A 21 22.97 7.22 -16.01
C ALA A 21 22.58 8.21 -14.89
N THR A 22 21.44 7.99 -14.23
CA THR A 22 20.92 8.88 -13.18
C THR A 22 20.87 8.22 -11.81
N ASP A 23 21.28 6.94 -11.73
CA ASP A 23 21.24 6.08 -10.54
C ASP A 23 19.86 6.04 -9.87
N LYS A 24 18.82 5.99 -10.70
CA LYS A 24 17.42 6.11 -10.28
C LYS A 24 16.49 5.18 -11.05
N GLN A 25 15.42 4.75 -10.38
CA GLN A 25 14.29 4.10 -11.03
C GLN A 25 13.48 5.15 -11.82
N ILE A 26 13.22 4.89 -13.10
CA ILE A 26 12.45 5.78 -13.99
C ILE A 26 11.19 5.06 -14.47
N GLY A 27 10.07 5.77 -14.49
CA GLY A 27 8.79 5.23 -15.00
C GLY A 27 8.12 4.23 -14.06
N GLU A 28 8.50 4.20 -12.78
CA GLU A 28 7.79 3.44 -11.77
C GLU A 28 6.45 4.11 -11.46
N GLY A 29 5.39 3.31 -11.41
CA GLY A 29 4.06 3.78 -11.05
C GLY A 29 3.97 4.14 -9.57
N ASP A 30 3.08 5.08 -9.23
CA ASP A 30 2.98 5.61 -7.87
C ASP A 30 2.56 4.57 -6.83
N ILE A 31 1.69 3.62 -7.20
CA ILE A 31 1.29 2.51 -6.32
C ILE A 31 2.50 1.63 -6.02
N ARG A 32 3.30 1.32 -7.05
CA ARG A 32 4.48 0.46 -6.90
C ARG A 32 5.59 1.13 -6.12
N ALA A 33 5.86 2.40 -6.41
CA ALA A 33 6.81 3.24 -5.68
C ALA A 33 6.43 3.41 -4.19
N SER A 34 5.16 3.21 -3.83
CA SER A 34 4.69 3.26 -2.44
C SER A 34 4.95 1.99 -1.64
N TYR A 35 5.38 0.88 -2.27
CA TYR A 35 5.61 -0.39 -1.60
C TYR A 35 6.52 -0.21 -0.38
N SER A 36 6.07 -0.65 0.81
CA SER A 36 6.77 -0.34 2.07
C SER A 36 6.78 -1.47 3.09
N ALA A 37 6.42 -2.71 2.74
CA ALA A 37 6.43 -3.82 3.70
C ALA A 37 7.81 -4.08 4.31
N ASP A 38 8.88 -3.94 3.53
CA ASP A 38 10.27 -3.99 3.98
C ASP A 38 10.56 -2.91 5.05
N ARG A 39 10.08 -1.68 4.82
CA ARG A 39 10.31 -0.56 5.73
C ARG A 39 9.52 -0.69 7.02
N ILE A 40 8.25 -1.11 6.92
CA ILE A 40 7.37 -1.33 8.07
C ILE A 40 7.96 -2.40 8.98
N GLY A 41 8.43 -3.53 8.42
CA GLY A 41 9.06 -4.59 9.20
C GLY A 41 10.35 -4.16 9.93
N MET A 42 11.04 -3.13 9.41
CA MET A 42 12.22 -2.54 10.03
C MET A 42 11.93 -1.32 10.91
N GLY A 43 10.66 -0.96 11.12
CA GLY A 43 10.28 0.26 11.86
C GLY A 43 10.71 1.57 11.19
N GLN A 44 10.99 1.54 9.88
CA GLN A 44 11.40 2.72 9.12
C GLN A 44 10.19 3.51 8.59
N PRO A 45 10.35 4.82 8.32
CA PRO A 45 9.32 5.59 7.64
C PRO A 45 8.94 4.98 6.28
N ILE A 46 7.64 4.94 5.98
CA ILE A 46 7.15 4.40 4.71
C ILE A 46 7.57 5.29 3.54
N ARG A 47 7.65 4.68 2.34
CA ARG A 47 7.83 5.41 1.08
C ARG A 47 6.62 6.33 0.84
N LYS A 48 6.70 7.19 -0.20
CA LYS A 48 5.63 8.14 -0.52
C LYS A 48 4.31 7.38 -0.75
N PRO A 49 3.27 7.62 0.06
CA PRO A 49 1.96 7.02 -0.16
C PRO A 49 1.34 7.51 -1.46
N PHE A 50 0.43 6.72 -2.03
CA PHE A 50 -0.33 7.10 -3.22
C PHE A 50 -1.73 7.57 -2.85
N ARG A 51 -2.37 8.29 -3.77
CA ARG A 51 -3.77 8.71 -3.63
C ARG A 51 -4.68 7.89 -4.52
N TYR A 52 -5.85 7.52 -4.01
CA TYR A 52 -6.91 6.89 -4.78
C TYR A 52 -8.25 7.26 -4.17
N ALA A 53 -9.22 7.65 -5.00
CA ALA A 53 -10.55 8.08 -4.58
C ALA A 53 -10.56 9.15 -3.45
N GLY A 54 -9.58 10.07 -3.44
CA GLY A 54 -9.45 11.11 -2.43
C GLY A 54 -8.78 10.67 -1.12
N GLU A 55 -8.50 9.38 -0.96
CA GLU A 55 -7.87 8.80 0.22
C GLU A 55 -6.38 8.52 -0.01
N LEU A 56 -5.64 8.33 1.08
CA LEU A 56 -4.21 8.03 1.08
C LEU A 56 -4.02 6.52 1.33
N TRP A 57 -3.09 5.90 0.60
CA TRP A 57 -2.88 4.46 0.61
C TRP A 57 -1.40 4.10 0.59
N VAL A 58 -1.05 2.94 1.14
CA VAL A 58 0.31 2.38 1.10
C VAL A 58 0.28 0.94 0.59
N CYS A 59 1.17 0.63 -0.35
CA CYS A 59 1.34 -0.72 -0.86
C CYS A 59 2.20 -1.56 0.10
N VAL A 60 1.77 -2.80 0.34
CA VAL A 60 2.49 -3.79 1.17
C VAL A 60 2.71 -5.12 0.48
N GLY A 61 2.12 -5.33 -0.70
CA GLY A 61 2.36 -6.50 -1.51
C GLY A 61 2.33 -6.15 -2.99
N THR A 62 3.24 -6.74 -3.77
CA THR A 62 3.20 -6.65 -5.23
C THR A 62 3.36 -8.04 -5.81
N GLY A 63 2.58 -8.37 -6.83
CA GLY A 63 2.69 -9.64 -7.55
C GLY A 63 2.08 -9.55 -8.95
N PRO A 64 2.05 -10.67 -9.69
CA PRO A 64 1.48 -10.73 -11.03
C PRO A 64 -0.01 -10.33 -11.08
N SER A 65 -0.73 -10.52 -9.97
CA SER A 65 -2.14 -10.19 -9.82
C SER A 65 -2.42 -8.72 -9.51
N GLY A 66 -1.39 -7.91 -9.22
CA GLY A 66 -1.53 -6.50 -8.85
C GLY A 66 -0.78 -6.14 -7.56
N ALA A 67 -1.21 -5.04 -6.93
CA ALA A 67 -0.62 -4.52 -5.71
C ALA A 67 -1.64 -4.54 -4.56
N GLU A 68 -1.28 -5.16 -3.45
CA GLU A 68 -2.05 -5.12 -2.21
C GLU A 68 -1.70 -3.85 -1.42
N ALA A 69 -2.73 -3.14 -0.97
CA ALA A 69 -2.56 -1.89 -0.23
C ALA A 69 -3.59 -1.72 0.88
N TYR A 70 -3.22 -0.90 1.87
CA TYR A 70 -4.09 -0.48 2.97
C TYR A 70 -4.31 1.03 2.89
N ARG A 71 -5.49 1.46 3.36
CA ARG A 71 -5.78 2.88 3.53
C ARG A 71 -5.00 3.41 4.72
N LEU A 72 -4.51 4.64 4.61
CA LEU A 72 -3.86 5.36 5.70
C LEU A 72 -4.84 6.37 6.29
N VAL A 73 -5.03 6.29 7.60
CA VAL A 73 -5.90 7.21 8.35
C VAL A 73 -5.15 7.80 9.55
N HIS A 74 -5.67 8.90 10.10
CA HIS A 74 -5.15 9.42 11.36
C HIS A 74 -5.62 8.55 12.53
N ALA A 75 -4.81 8.43 13.58
CA ALA A 75 -5.14 7.60 14.75
C ALA A 75 -6.49 7.98 15.38
N SER A 76 -6.86 9.27 15.36
CA SER A 76 -8.13 9.75 15.93
C SER A 76 -9.40 9.33 15.17
N VAL A 77 -9.26 8.79 13.95
CA VAL A 77 -10.39 8.31 13.13
C VAL A 77 -10.33 6.80 12.92
N PHE A 78 -9.34 6.13 13.49
CA PHE A 78 -9.23 4.67 13.45
C PHE A 78 -10.07 4.08 14.59
N ASP A 79 -11.03 3.22 14.25
CA ASP A 79 -12.01 2.64 15.18
C ASP A 79 -11.47 1.38 15.91
N GLY A 80 -10.14 1.20 15.92
CA GLY A 80 -9.48 0.03 16.48
C GLY A 80 -8.24 0.39 17.30
N THR A 81 -7.55 -0.64 17.78
CA THR A 81 -6.31 -0.46 18.56
C THR A 81 -5.11 -0.29 17.62
N ALA A 82 -4.57 0.92 17.59
CA ALA A 82 -3.31 1.20 16.92
C ALA A 82 -2.14 0.53 17.69
N ARG A 83 -1.25 -0.15 16.97
CA ARG A 83 -0.14 -0.93 17.55
C ARG A 83 1.10 -0.91 16.64
N THR A 84 2.24 -1.34 17.17
CA THR A 84 3.45 -1.45 16.38
C THR A 84 3.45 -2.74 15.55
N TYR A 85 4.28 -2.80 14.51
CA TYR A 85 4.49 -4.04 13.75
C TYR A 85 5.02 -5.18 14.63
N HIS A 86 5.87 -4.86 15.60
CA HIS A 86 6.43 -5.84 16.53
C HIS A 86 5.36 -6.49 17.41
N ASP A 87 4.42 -5.69 17.93
CA ASP A 87 3.30 -6.21 18.71
C ASP A 87 2.43 -7.14 17.86
N ARG A 88 2.15 -6.73 16.62
CA ARG A 88 1.34 -7.52 15.68
C ARG A 88 2.01 -8.84 15.28
N CYS A 89 3.34 -8.86 15.13
CA CYS A 89 4.09 -10.10 14.88
C CYS A 89 4.00 -11.09 16.05
N SER A 90 3.90 -10.59 17.28
CA SER A 90 3.80 -11.43 18.48
C SER A 90 2.47 -12.20 18.56
N ASP A 91 1.44 -11.73 17.86
CA ASP A 91 0.13 -12.41 17.72
C ASP A 91 0.19 -13.63 16.77
N GLY A 92 1.28 -13.81 16.01
CA GLY A 92 1.54 -14.99 15.18
C GLY A 92 0.44 -15.30 14.16
N ASP A 93 -0.06 -16.54 14.19
CA ASP A 93 -1.08 -17.04 13.25
C ASP A 93 -2.42 -16.30 13.37
N HIS A 94 -2.74 -15.77 14.56
CA HIS A 94 -3.97 -15.00 14.76
C HIS A 94 -3.98 -13.73 13.89
N ALA A 95 -2.85 -13.03 13.81
CA ALA A 95 -2.72 -11.86 12.95
C ALA A 95 -2.80 -12.21 11.46
N ARG A 96 -2.30 -13.39 11.06
CA ARG A 96 -2.33 -13.85 9.66
C ARG A 96 -3.73 -14.28 9.21
N GLY A 97 -4.57 -14.73 10.14
CA GLY A 97 -5.96 -15.12 9.89
C GLY A 97 -6.98 -13.97 10.01
N ASP A 98 -6.54 -12.78 10.39
CA ASP A 98 -7.43 -11.63 10.64
C ASP A 98 -8.12 -11.17 9.33
N PRO A 99 -9.46 -11.08 9.27
CA PRO A 99 -10.18 -10.55 8.11
C PRO A 99 -9.86 -9.09 7.78
N ALA A 100 -9.46 -8.28 8.77
CA ALA A 100 -8.96 -6.93 8.54
C ALA A 100 -7.54 -6.94 7.94
N GLY A 101 -6.89 -8.10 7.96
CA GLY A 101 -5.57 -8.34 7.41
C GLY A 101 -4.45 -8.11 8.42
N PHE A 102 -3.27 -8.62 8.09
CA PHE A 102 -2.12 -8.61 8.99
C PHE A 102 -1.74 -7.19 9.42
N TYR A 103 -1.78 -6.23 8.49
CA TYR A 103 -1.31 -4.86 8.75
C TYR A 103 -2.37 -3.94 9.36
N ASP A 104 -3.59 -4.41 9.62
CA ASP A 104 -4.61 -3.58 10.25
C ASP A 104 -4.18 -3.10 11.64
N GLY A 105 -4.39 -1.80 11.89
CA GLY A 105 -4.01 -1.13 13.12
C GLY A 105 -2.51 -0.86 13.26
N ILE A 106 -1.68 -1.20 12.27
CA ILE A 106 -0.24 -0.92 12.36
C ILE A 106 0.02 0.58 12.17
N ILE A 107 0.76 1.16 13.12
CA ILE A 107 1.26 2.53 13.07
C ILE A 107 2.42 2.61 12.08
N VAL A 108 2.36 3.58 11.17
CA VAL A 108 3.40 3.86 10.18
C VAL A 108 3.76 5.35 10.18
N HIS A 109 5.01 5.65 9.91
CA HIS A 109 5.54 7.01 9.93
C HIS A 109 5.71 7.55 8.51
N HIS A 110 5.16 8.73 8.22
CA HIS A 110 5.37 9.44 6.96
C HIS A 110 5.40 10.96 7.16
N ALA A 111 6.41 11.63 6.60
CA ALA A 111 6.55 13.08 6.64
C ALA A 111 6.41 13.70 8.05
N GLY A 112 6.98 13.03 9.06
CA GLY A 112 6.94 13.48 10.46
C GLY A 112 5.58 13.28 11.16
N ARG A 113 4.70 12.45 10.58
CA ARG A 113 3.38 12.15 11.15
C ARG A 113 3.18 10.64 11.28
N ASP A 114 2.38 10.29 12.27
CA ASP A 114 1.93 8.92 12.50
C ASP A 114 0.57 8.72 11.85
N LEU A 115 0.47 7.66 11.08
CA LEU A 115 -0.73 7.21 10.41
C LEU A 115 -0.98 5.75 10.79
N VAL A 116 -2.23 5.32 10.69
CA VAL A 116 -2.64 3.94 10.95
C VAL A 116 -3.08 3.30 9.65
N MET A 117 -2.60 2.09 9.40
CA MET A 117 -3.07 1.24 8.32
C MET A 117 -4.44 0.68 8.68
N ALA A 118 -5.46 1.04 7.91
CA ALA A 118 -6.83 0.60 8.11
C ALA A 118 -7.19 -0.48 7.06
N GLY A 119 -7.52 -1.67 7.56
CA GLY A 119 -7.99 -2.79 6.77
C GLY A 119 -9.48 -2.70 6.41
N PRO A 120 -9.99 -3.68 5.64
CA PRO A 120 -9.25 -4.79 5.03
C PRO A 120 -8.33 -4.32 3.88
N PRO A 121 -7.30 -5.11 3.50
CA PRO A 121 -6.49 -4.83 2.33
C PRO A 121 -7.34 -4.82 1.05
N VAL A 122 -6.90 -4.02 0.08
CA VAL A 122 -7.49 -3.91 -1.25
C VAL A 122 -6.46 -4.23 -2.31
N MET A 123 -6.86 -4.99 -3.32
CA MET A 123 -6.04 -5.31 -4.49
C MET A 123 -6.22 -4.27 -5.58
N PHE A 124 -5.16 -3.56 -5.92
CA PHE A 124 -5.09 -2.68 -7.08
C PHE A 124 -4.60 -3.47 -8.29
N VAL A 125 -5.45 -3.59 -9.31
CA VAL A 125 -5.20 -4.42 -10.50
C VAL A 125 -5.19 -3.55 -11.75
N ALA A 126 -4.41 -3.94 -12.75
CA ALA A 126 -4.35 -3.24 -14.02
C ALA A 126 -5.70 -3.34 -14.75
N GLY A 127 -6.24 -2.21 -15.19
CA GLY A 127 -7.37 -2.15 -16.10
C GLY A 127 -6.97 -2.30 -17.55
N GLU A 128 -7.99 -2.33 -18.40
CA GLU A 128 -7.80 -2.05 -19.81
C GLU A 128 -7.44 -0.57 -19.95
N GLU A 129 -6.40 -0.26 -20.73
CA GLU A 129 -6.09 1.13 -21.09
C GLU A 129 -7.32 1.70 -21.80
N SER A 130 -8.00 2.64 -21.16
CA SER A 130 -9.07 3.36 -21.83
C SER A 130 -8.41 4.21 -22.92
N GLN A 131 -8.41 3.73 -24.16
CA GLN A 131 -8.10 4.57 -25.31
C GLN A 131 -9.11 5.70 -25.28
N LEU A 132 -8.65 6.89 -24.86
CA LEU A 132 -9.39 8.13 -25.07
C LEU A 132 -9.66 8.22 -26.58
N SER A 133 -10.88 7.87 -26.95
CA SER A 133 -11.42 8.07 -28.27
C SER A 133 -11.32 9.57 -28.55
N LEU A 134 -10.36 9.96 -29.38
CA LEU A 134 -10.27 11.28 -30.00
C LEU A 134 -11.41 11.39 -31.03
N PHE A 135 -12.64 11.55 -30.56
CA PHE A 135 -13.80 11.91 -31.37
C PHE A 135 -14.59 13.01 -30.66
#